data_AF-A0A920BHS3-F1
#
_entry.id   AF-A0A920BHS3-F1
#
_cell.length_a   1.000
_cell.length_b   1.000
_cell.length_c   1.000
_cell.angle_alpha   90.00
_cell.angle_beta   90.00
_cell.angle_gamma   90.00
#
_symmetry.space_group_name_H-M   'P 1'
#
loop_
_entity.id
_entity.type
_entity.pdbx_description
1 polymer ?
#
loop_
_entity_poly.entity_id
_entity_poly.type
_entity_poly.pdbx_seq_one_letter_code
_entity_poly.pdbx_strand_id
1 'polypeptide(L)'
;MYTATYDMNGAQTLKPINDEVPKLIEKRTIVDLEEWPYPKEQLVPITEVVHDRLNVEVFRGCTRGCRFCQAGMITRPVRERSDEQVRTMIQSGLKRTGYDEVA
;
A
#
# COMPACT_ATOMS: atom_id res chain seq x y z
N MET A 1 21.83 -6.90 -13.48
CA MET A 1 20.58 -7.19 -14.22
C MET A 1 20.29 -6.13 -15.28
N TYR A 2 20.51 -4.84 -15.00
CA TYR A 2 20.32 -3.76 -15.99
C TYR A 2 21.57 -2.88 -16.09
N THR A 3 21.80 -2.28 -17.26
CA THR A 3 22.79 -1.24 -17.51
C THR A 3 22.08 0.10 -17.70
N ALA A 4 22.54 1.12 -16.98
CA ALA A 4 22.01 2.48 -17.10
C ALA A 4 22.82 3.29 -18.13
N THR A 5 22.12 4.00 -19.01
CA THR A 5 22.69 5.02 -19.91
C THR A 5 22.01 6.36 -19.66
N TYR A 6 22.75 7.46 -19.81
CA TYR A 6 22.26 8.82 -19.57
C TYR A 6 22.33 9.63 -20.86
N ASP A 7 21.30 10.42 -21.13
CA ASP A 7 21.31 11.38 -22.24
C ASP A 7 22.06 12.67 -21.86
N MET A 8 22.13 13.62 -22.81
CA MET A 8 22.76 14.92 -22.61
C MET A 8 22.10 15.79 -21.53
N ASN A 9 20.87 15.47 -21.13
CA ASN A 9 20.12 16.14 -20.06
C ASN A 9 20.18 15.38 -18.73
N GLY A 10 20.91 14.26 -18.67
CA GLY A 10 21.01 13.39 -17.49
C GLY A 10 19.82 12.46 -17.28
N ALA A 11 18.92 12.31 -18.24
CA ALA A 11 17.80 11.38 -18.14
C ALA A 11 18.29 9.93 -18.27
N GLN A 12 17.85 9.07 -17.35
CA GLN A 12 18.28 7.67 -17.29
C GLN A 12 17.41 6.76 -18.18
N THR A 13 18.07 5.85 -18.91
CA THR A 13 17.44 4.70 -19.57
C THR A 13 18.07 3.41 -19.05
N LEU A 14 17.24 2.40 -18.75
CA LEU A 14 17.69 1.07 -18.32
C LEU A 14 17.58 0.08 -19.47
N LYS A 15 18.64 -0.69 -19.72
CA LYS A 15 18.65 -1.82 -20.67
C LYS A 15 18.97 -3.13 -19.95
N PRO A 16 18.23 -4.22 -20.21
CA PRO A 16 18.59 -5.54 -19.70
C PRO A 16 20.01 -5.93 -20.14
N ILE A 17 20.74 -6.65 -19.27
CA ILE A 17 22.07 -7.17 -19.60
C ILE A 17 22.03 -8.39 -20.54
N ASN A 18 20.91 -9.12 -20.55
CA ASN A 18 20.66 -10.30 -21.39
C ASN A 18 19.15 -10.50 -21.60
N ASP A 19 18.77 -11.50 -22.39
CA ASP A 19 17.36 -11.79 -22.74
C ASP A 19 16.56 -12.46 -21.62
N GLU A 20 17.21 -12.97 -20.56
CA GLU A 20 16.53 -13.54 -19.38
C GLU A 20 15.94 -12.45 -18.48
N VAL A 21 16.45 -11.23 -18.59
CA VAL A 21 15.99 -10.09 -17.79
C VAL A 21 14.89 -9.32 -18.54
N PRO A 22 13.71 -9.10 -17.93
CA PRO A 22 12.59 -8.46 -18.62
C PRO A 22 12.90 -7.02 -19.01
N LYS A 23 12.54 -6.66 -20.26
CA LYS A 23 12.67 -5.29 -20.79
C LYS A 23 11.74 -4.30 -20.10
N LEU A 24 10.56 -4.74 -19.69
CA LEU A 24 9.55 -3.96 -18.98
C LEU A 24 9.30 -4.60 -17.62
N ILE A 25 9.40 -3.79 -16.56
CA ILE A 25 9.05 -4.22 -15.20
C ILE A 25 7.58 -3.90 -14.95
N GLU A 26 6.80 -4.93 -14.63
CA GLU A 26 5.45 -4.74 -14.15
C GLU A 26 5.48 -4.32 -12.67
N LYS A 27 4.86 -3.18 -12.39
CA LYS A 27 4.69 -2.69 -11.03
C LYS A 27 3.67 -3.58 -10.31
N ARG A 28 4.07 -4.24 -9.22
CA ARG A 28 3.15 -4.97 -8.33
C ARG A 28 2.18 -4.01 -7.66
N THR A 29 0.99 -3.87 -8.24
CA THR A 29 -0.07 -3.00 -7.75
C THR A 29 -1.35 -3.80 -7.67
N ILE A 30 -1.95 -3.84 -6.48
CA ILE A 30 -3.30 -4.37 -6.30
C ILE A 30 -4.26 -3.41 -6.98
N VAL A 31 -4.97 -3.85 -8.01
CA VAL A 31 -5.85 -2.96 -8.78
C VAL A 31 -7.09 -2.63 -7.95
N ASP A 32 -7.77 -3.67 -7.48
CA ASP A 32 -8.96 -3.56 -6.65
C ASP A 32 -8.63 -3.87 -5.19
N LEU A 33 -8.80 -2.85 -4.33
CA LEU A 33 -8.55 -3.02 -2.91
C LEU A 33 -9.69 -3.80 -2.23
N GLU A 34 -10.91 -3.73 -2.76
CA GLU A 34 -12.10 -4.38 -2.23
C GLU A 34 -12.01 -5.90 -2.33
N GLU A 35 -11.55 -6.43 -3.47
CA GLU A 35 -11.28 -7.86 -3.65
C GLU A 35 -10.07 -8.35 -2.84
N TRP A 36 -9.15 -7.45 -2.48
CA TRP A 36 -7.95 -7.83 -1.77
C TRP A 36 -8.23 -8.16 -0.30
N PRO A 37 -7.82 -9.35 0.18
CA PRO A 37 -8.10 -9.79 1.54
C PRO A 37 -7.50 -8.82 2.56
N TYR A 38 -8.38 -8.20 3.34
CA TYR A 38 -8.01 -7.41 4.50
C TYR A 38 -7.45 -8.34 5.60
N PRO A 39 -6.39 -7.96 6.33
CA PRO A 39 -5.93 -8.67 7.52
C PRO A 39 -6.98 -8.56 8.64
N LYS A 40 -7.96 -9.46 8.62
CA LYS A 40 -9.11 -9.48 9.54
C LYS A 40 -8.72 -9.79 11.00
N GLU A 41 -7.51 -10.29 11.22
CA GLU A 41 -7.00 -10.77 12.52
C GLU A 41 -5.79 -9.96 12.95
N GLN A 42 -6.04 -8.72 13.37
CA GLN A 42 -5.00 -7.88 13.98
C GLN A 42 -4.58 -8.51 15.31
N LEU A 43 -3.26 -8.59 15.55
CA LEU A 43 -2.71 -9.03 16.84
C LEU A 43 -3.07 -8.01 17.93
N VAL A 44 -3.45 -8.52 19.10
CA VAL A 44 -3.75 -7.71 20.29
C VAL A 44 -2.62 -7.91 21.31
N PRO A 45 -1.85 -6.87 21.64
CA PRO A 45 -0.81 -6.95 22.66
C PRO A 45 -1.38 -7.24 24.05
N ILE A 46 -0.60 -7.90 24.90
CA ILE A 46 -0.93 -8.13 26.33
C ILE A 46 -0.36 -7.05 27.26
N THR A 47 0.20 -5.98 26.68
CA THR A 47 0.81 -4.85 27.38
C THR A 47 0.42 -3.57 26.67
N GLU A 48 0.43 -2.46 27.38
CA GLU A 48 0.06 -1.16 26.81
C GLU A 48 1.05 -0.75 25.71
N VAL A 49 0.51 -0.26 24.59
CA VAL A 49 1.28 0.20 23.44
C VAL A 49 0.83 1.60 23.01
N VAL A 50 1.73 2.34 22.35
CA VAL A 50 1.44 3.73 21.90
C VAL A 50 0.25 3.81 20.94
N HIS A 51 -0.03 2.73 20.19
CA HIS A 51 -1.15 2.66 19.24
C HIS A 51 -2.09 1.54 19.64
N ASP A 52 -2.73 1.69 20.80
CA ASP A 52 -3.68 0.74 21.37
C ASP A 52 -5.08 0.90 20.77
N ARG A 53 -5.21 0.65 19.47
CA ARG A 53 -6.44 0.82 18.69
C ARG A 53 -6.52 -0.09 17.48
N LEU A 54 -7.73 -0.29 16.97
CA LEU A 54 -7.94 -1.01 15.71
C LEU A 54 -7.51 -0.13 14.53
N ASN A 55 -6.60 -0.63 13.68
CA ASN A 55 -6.17 0.11 12.48
C ASN A 55 -6.92 -0.43 11.26
N VAL A 56 -7.54 0.44 10.46
CA VAL A 56 -8.34 0.03 9.29
C VAL A 56 -7.85 0.74 8.03
N GLU A 57 -7.34 -0.02 7.05
CA GLU A 57 -6.92 0.54 5.75
C GLU A 57 -8.14 0.87 4.89
N VAL A 58 -8.50 2.16 4.83
CA VAL A 58 -9.62 2.67 4.01
C VAL A 58 -9.24 2.95 2.55
N PHE A 59 -7.99 3.30 2.28
CA PHE A 59 -7.48 3.54 0.92
C PHE A 59 -5.97 3.31 0.84
N ARG A 60 -5.45 3.16 -0.38
CA ARG A 60 -4.01 3.13 -0.67
C ARG A 60 -3.67 4.08 -1.81
N GLY A 61 -2.72 5.00 -1.57
CA GLY A 61 -2.37 6.07 -2.50
C GLY A 61 -2.54 7.44 -1.86
N CYS A 62 -2.18 8.52 -2.57
CA CYS A 62 -2.44 9.89 -2.10
C CYS A 62 -2.77 10.80 -3.29
N THR A 63 -3.83 11.61 -3.16
CA THR A 63 -4.26 12.57 -4.20
C THR A 63 -3.34 13.79 -4.31
N ARG A 64 -2.48 14.06 -3.31
CA ARG A 64 -1.68 15.30 -3.25
C ARG A 64 -0.49 15.36 -4.21
N GLY A 65 -0.03 14.25 -4.74
CA GLY A 65 0.96 14.28 -5.81
C GLY A 65 2.39 14.72 -5.42
N CYS A 66 2.70 14.92 -4.13
CA CYS A 66 4.01 15.38 -3.65
C CYS A 66 5.17 14.55 -4.23
N ARG A 67 6.10 15.20 -4.93
CA ARG A 67 7.23 14.53 -5.62
C ARG A 67 8.26 13.91 -4.67
N PHE A 68 8.37 14.47 -3.46
CA PHE A 68 9.28 13.99 -2.42
C PHE A 68 8.66 12.90 -1.54
N CYS A 69 7.36 12.61 -1.67
CA CYS A 69 6.69 11.61 -0.85
C CYS A 69 6.92 10.22 -1.43
N GLN A 70 7.81 9.45 -0.81
CA GLN A 70 8.11 8.07 -1.19
C GLN A 70 6.84 7.19 -1.15
N ALA A 71 6.05 7.26 -0.07
CA ALA A 71 4.79 6.55 0.05
C ALA A 71 3.85 6.87 -1.13
N GLY A 72 3.70 8.16 -1.46
CA GLY A 72 2.90 8.60 -2.61
C GLY A 72 3.42 8.07 -3.93
N MET A 73 4.74 8.06 -4.17
CA MET A 73 5.30 7.59 -5.44
C MET A 73 5.11 6.07 -5.63
N ILE A 74 5.27 5.32 -4.55
CA ILE A 74 5.11 3.86 -4.58
C ILE A 74 3.64 3.46 -4.70
N THR A 75 2.73 4.14 -3.99
CA THR A 75 1.35 3.67 -3.83
C THR A 75 0.34 4.23 -4.83
N ARG A 76 0.72 5.17 -5.70
CA ARG A 76 -0.17 5.64 -6.79
C ARG A 76 -0.59 4.49 -7.74
N PRO A 77 -1.83 4.52 -8.28
CA PRO A 77 -2.88 5.53 -8.05
C PRO A 77 -3.63 5.34 -6.72
N VAL A 78 -4.46 6.33 -6.36
CA VAL A 78 -5.39 6.22 -5.22
C VAL A 78 -6.42 5.15 -5.52
N ARG A 79 -6.64 4.25 -4.56
CA ARG A 79 -7.63 3.17 -4.58
C ARG A 79 -8.29 3.12 -3.21
N GLU A 80 -9.60 3.06 -3.18
CA GLU A 80 -10.41 3.17 -1.97
C GLU A 80 -11.21 1.88 -1.76
N ARG A 81 -11.55 1.56 -0.52
CA ARG A 81 -12.54 0.52 -0.20
C ARG A 81 -13.94 1.14 -0.17
N SER A 82 -14.96 0.33 -0.44
CA SER A 82 -16.35 0.74 -0.24
C SER A 82 -16.65 1.03 1.24
N ASP A 83 -17.61 1.91 1.50
CA ASP A 83 -17.99 2.27 2.85
C ASP A 83 -18.59 1.07 3.60
N GLU A 84 -19.34 0.21 2.91
CA GLU A 84 -19.89 -1.03 3.44
C GLU A 84 -18.79 -1.97 3.95
N GLN A 85 -17.74 -2.16 3.14
CA GLN A 85 -16.61 -3.02 3.52
C GLN A 85 -15.87 -2.45 4.73
N VAL A 86 -15.64 -1.13 4.76
CA VAL A 86 -14.99 -0.46 5.89
C VAL A 86 -15.81 -0.63 7.18
N ARG A 87 -17.14 -0.41 7.12
CA ARG A 87 -18.03 -0.62 8.27
C ARG A 87 -17.97 -2.05 8.79
N THR A 88 -17.97 -3.02 7.89
CA THR A 88 -17.88 -4.45 8.24
C THR A 88 -16.54 -4.77 8.91
N MET A 89 -15.44 -4.23 8.38
CA MET A 89 -14.10 -4.38 8.94
C MET A 89 -14.00 -3.81 10.36
N ILE A 90 -14.56 -2.62 10.60
CA ILE A 90 -14.59 -1.98 11.91
C ILE A 90 -15.39 -2.82 12.91
N GLN A 91 -16.65 -3.14 12.60
CA GLN A 91 -17.53 -3.88 13.50
C GLN A 91 -16.94 -5.24 13.87
N SER A 92 -16.41 -5.96 12.89
CA SER A 92 -15.81 -7.28 13.10
C SER A 92 -14.48 -7.20 13.86
N GLY A 93 -13.69 -6.15 13.61
CA GLY A 93 -12.41 -5.92 14.28
C GLY A 93 -12.60 -5.60 15.75
N LEU A 94 -13.47 -4.65 16.09
CA LEU A 94 -13.75 -4.25 17.47
C LEU A 94 -14.27 -5.42 18.30
N LYS A 95 -15.26 -6.16 17.76
CA LYS A 95 -15.83 -7.35 18.44
C LYS A 95 -14.78 -8.41 18.76
N ARG A 96 -13.77 -8.59 17.91
CA ARG A 96 -12.74 -9.61 18.06
C ARG A 96 -11.60 -9.18 18.97
N THR A 97 -11.20 -7.92 18.86
CA THR A 97 -9.99 -7.38 19.52
C THR A 97 -10.28 -6.79 20.89
N GLY A 98 -11.50 -6.30 21.12
CA GLY A 98 -11.87 -5.60 22.34
C GLY A 98 -11.36 -4.16 22.42
N TYR A 99 -10.79 -3.61 21.34
CA TYR A 99 -10.43 -2.19 21.29
C TYR A 99 -11.67 -1.30 21.39
N ASP A 100 -11.51 -0.14 22.03
CA ASP A 100 -12.54 0.90 22.14
C ASP A 100 -12.41 1.98 21.05
N GLU A 101 -11.26 2.04 20.36
CA GLU A 101 -10.95 3.07 19.36
C GLU A 101 -10.55 2.48 18.00
N VAL A 102 -10.75 3.29 16.94
CA VAL A 102 -10.41 2.97 15.54
C VAL A 102 -9.61 4.11 14.93
N ALA A 103 -8.58 3.79 14.13
CA ALA A 103 -7.80 4.72 13.32
C ALA A 103 -7.74 4.33 11.84
#